data_AF-A0A2V9U6R8-F1
#
_entry.id   AF-A0A2V9U6R8-F1
#
_cell.length_a   1.000
_cell.length_b   1.000
_cell.length_c   1.000
_cell.angle_alpha   90.00
_cell.angle_beta   90.00
_cell.angle_gamma   90.00
#
_symmetry.space_group_name_H-M   'P 1'
#
loop_
_entity.id
_entity.type
_entity.pdbx_description
1 polymer ?
#
loop_
_entity_poly.entity_id
_entity_poly.type
_entity_poly.pdbx_seq_one_letter_code
_entity_poly.pdbx_strand_id
1 'polypeptide(L)' 'KVIGRLREPLLKPDQKERKGYVPNVVYTCGALLHNDELIIPYGMADHATGFATVLLNEVLAALE' A
#
# COMPACT_ATOMS: atom_id res chain seq x y z
N LYS A 1 -21.17 1.41 -9.28
CA LYS A 1 -21.56 1.81 -7.90
C LYS A 1 -20.35 1.62 -7.01
N VAL A 2 -19.87 2.66 -6.32
CA VAL A 2 -18.84 2.52 -5.28
C VAL A 2 -19.54 2.07 -4.00
N ILE A 3 -18.99 1.06 -3.32
CA ILE A 3 -19.58 0.44 -2.12
C ILE A 3 -18.73 0.62 -0.86
N GLY A 4 -17.57 1.27 -0.99
CA GLY A 4 -16.62 1.48 0.09
C GLY A 4 -15.40 2.27 -0.42
N ARG A 5 -14.87 3.18 0.38
CA ARG A 5 -13.60 3.89 0.11
C ARG A 5 -12.87 4.15 1.42
N LEU A 6 -11.55 3.96 1.43
CA LEU A 6 -10.73 4.37 2.58
C LEU A 6 -10.70 5.90 2.70
N ARG A 7 -10.87 6.42 3.91
CA ARG A 7 -10.67 7.86 4.20
C ARG A 7 -9.24 8.31 3.91
N GLU A 8 -8.28 7.45 4.22
CA GLU A 8 -6.85 7.71 4.06
C GLU A 8 -6.23 6.70 3.07
N PRO A 9 -5.20 7.08 2.32
CA PRO A 9 -4.44 6.15 1.48
C PRO A 9 -3.94 4.93 2.27
N LEU A 10 -4.09 3.74 1.68
CA LEU A 10 -3.60 2.49 2.25
C LEU A 10 -2.06 2.47 2.41
N LEU A 11 -1.36 3.10 1.47
CA LEU A 11 0.09 3.25 1.46
C LEU A 11 0.46 4.72 1.30
N LYS A 12 1.45 5.17 2.09
CA LYS A 12 2.05 6.50 2.01
C LYS A 12 3.56 6.36 2.24
N PRO A 13 4.41 7.19 1.59
CA PRO A 13 5.84 7.15 1.83
C PRO A 13 6.21 7.58 3.25
N ASP A 14 7.00 6.76 3.95
CA ASP A 14 7.61 7.09 5.23
C ASP A 14 8.81 8.08 5.06
N GLN A 15 9.53 8.42 6.14
CA GLN A 15 10.66 9.35 6.03
C GLN A 15 11.83 8.84 5.16
N LYS A 16 12.06 7.53 5.15
CA LYS A 16 13.17 6.90 4.43
C LYS A 16 12.82 6.67 2.96
N GLU A 17 11.54 6.45 2.67
CA GLU A 17 10.99 6.15 1.34
C GLU A 17 10.79 7.39 0.47
N ARG A 18 10.90 8.60 1.02
CA ARG A 18 10.73 9.84 0.26
C ARG A 18 11.91 10.22 -0.62
N LYS A 19 13.05 9.54 -0.48
CA LYS A 19 14.28 9.83 -1.20
C LYS A 19 14.49 8.82 -2.33
N GLY A 20 14.74 9.31 -3.53
CA GLY A 20 15.01 8.47 -4.70
C GLY A 20 14.94 9.29 -5.98
N TYR A 21 14.84 8.60 -7.12
CA TYR A 21 14.76 9.22 -8.44
C TYR A 21 13.51 10.10 -8.56
N VAL A 22 12.37 9.62 -8.04
CA VAL A 22 11.13 10.40 -7.94
C VAL A 22 10.71 10.52 -6.47
N PRO A 23 10.99 11.65 -5.80
CA PRO A 23 10.67 11.81 -4.39
C PRO A 23 9.18 11.73 -4.06
N ASN A 24 8.85 11.26 -2.86
CA ASN A 24 7.49 11.20 -2.30
C ASN A 24 6.48 10.30 -3.06
N VAL A 25 6.96 9.32 -3.82
CA VAL A 25 6.09 8.36 -4.52
C VAL A 25 6.21 6.97 -3.92
N VAL A 26 5.05 6.34 -3.72
CA VAL A 26 4.92 4.89 -3.56
C VAL A 26 3.87 4.39 -4.55
N TYR A 27 4.09 3.21 -5.11
CA TYR A 27 3.14 2.57 -6.04
C TYR A 27 3.24 1.06 -5.96
N THR A 28 2.15 0.38 -6.28
CA THR A 28 2.11 -1.09 -6.36
C THR A 28 1.47 -1.52 -7.66
N CYS A 29 1.96 -2.63 -8.22
CA CYS A 29 1.38 -3.26 -9.41
C CYS A 29 0.42 -4.40 -9.06
N GLY A 30 0.27 -4.75 -7.78
CA GLY A 30 -0.60 -5.82 -7.34
C GLY A 30 -0.34 -6.26 -5.90
N ALA A 31 -1.22 -7.11 -5.39
CA ALA A 31 -1.10 -7.71 -4.07
C ALA A 31 -1.44 -9.21 -4.15
N LEU A 32 -0.87 -9.99 -3.24
CA LEU A 32 -1.22 -11.40 -3.04
C LEU A 32 -2.08 -11.52 -1.77
N LEU A 33 -3.21 -12.21 -1.85
CA LEU A 33 -3.98 -12.61 -0.67
C LEU A 33 -3.57 -14.03 -0.29
N HIS A 34 -3.10 -14.22 0.95
CA HIS A 34 -2.74 -15.53 1.49
C HIS A 34 -3.12 -15.59 2.97
N ASN A 35 -3.94 -16.58 3.36
CA ASN A 35 -4.40 -16.77 4.75
C ASN A 35 -4.94 -15.47 5.39
N ASP A 36 -5.83 -14.78 4.69
CA ASP A 36 -6.43 -13.51 5.10
C ASP A 36 -5.44 -12.33 5.26
N GLU A 37 -4.18 -12.50 4.89
CA GLU A 37 -3.18 -11.44 4.84
C GLU A 37 -2.96 -10.97 3.40
N LEU A 38 -3.09 -9.66 3.18
CA LEU A 38 -2.67 -9.00 1.95
C LEU A 38 -1.18 -8.72 2.02
N ILE A 39 -0.42 -9.32 1.10
CA ILE A 39 1.00 -9.08 0.90
C ILE A 39 1.15 -8.15 -0.30
N ILE A 40 1.62 -6.93 -0.06
CA ILE A 40 1.66 -5.85 -1.04
C ILE A 40 3.11 -5.51 -1.36
N PRO A 41 3.70 -6.02 -2.46
CA PRO A 41 4.93 -5.49 -2.99
C PRO A 41 4.70 -4.07 -3.52
N TYR A 42 5.54 -3.11 -3.13
CA TYR A 42 5.43 -1.73 -3.60
C TYR A 42 6.80 -1.13 -3.90
N GLY A 43 6.84 -0.30 -4.94
CA GLY A 43 7.98 0.55 -5.27
C GLY A 43 7.98 1.82 -4.42
N MET A 44 9.18 2.30 -4.07
CA MET A 44 9.41 3.54 -3.34
C MET A 44 10.39 4.42 -4.09
N ALA A 45 9.97 5.67 -4.33
CA ALA A 45 10.72 6.72 -5.00
C ALA A 45 11.42 6.33 -6.31
N ASP A 46 10.82 5.42 -7.09
CA ASP A 46 11.37 4.84 -8.32
C ASP A 46 12.79 4.26 -8.18
N HIS A 47 13.14 3.82 -6.98
CA HIS A 47 14.50 3.42 -6.65
C HIS A 47 14.61 2.07 -5.96
N ALA A 48 13.65 1.71 -5.10
CA ALA A 48 13.66 0.45 -4.38
C ALA A 48 12.27 -0.18 -4.30
N THR A 49 12.20 -1.42 -3.85
CA THR A 49 10.96 -2.17 -3.61
C THR A 49 10.95 -2.70 -2.20
N GLY A 50 9.79 -2.66 -1.55
CA GLY A 50 9.53 -3.21 -0.23
C GLY A 50 8.24 -4.03 -0.22
N PHE A 51 7.90 -4.55 0.96
CA PHE A 51 6.65 -5.28 1.19
C PHE A 51 5.92 -4.67 2.38
N ALA A 52 4.63 -4.44 2.22
CA ALA A 52 3.72 -4.17 3.31
C ALA A 52 2.78 -5.36 3.47
N THR A 53 2.40 -5.69 4.70
CA THR A 53 1.35 -6.67 4.96
C THR A 53 0.25 -6.07 5.83
N VAL A 54 -0.98 -6.51 5.62
CA VAL A 54 -2.15 -6.09 6.40
C VAL A 54 -3.22 -7.18 6.31
N LEU A 55 -4.00 -7.35 7.37
CA LEU A 55 -5.13 -8.28 7.34
C LEU A 55 -6.24 -7.73 6.45
N LEU A 56 -6.82 -8.59 5.60
CA LEU A 56 -7.88 -8.22 4.67
C LEU A 56 -9.12 -7.68 5.41
N ASN A 57 -9.46 -8.26 6.55
CA ASN A 57 -10.61 -7.84 7.35
C ASN A 57 -10.44 -6.42 7.90
N GLU A 58 -9.23 -6.01 8.28
CA GLU A 58 -8.93 -4.65 8.74
C GLU A 58 -9.11 -3.63 7.61
N VAL A 59 -8.62 -3.96 6.40
CA VAL A 59 -8.81 -3.10 5.22
C VAL A 59 -10.30 -2.95 4.89
N LEU A 60 -11.05 -4.05 4.87
CA LEU A 60 -12.48 -4.03 4.58
C LEU A 60 -13.29 -3.29 5.65
N ALA A 61 -12.93 -3.44 6.93
CA ALA A 61 -13.58 -2.73 8.03
C ALA A 61 -13.32 -1.21 8.02
N ALA A 62 -12.22 -0.78 7.40
CA ALA A 62 -11.86 0.64 7.26
C ALA A 62 -12.50 1.32 6.04
N LEU A 63 -13.18 0.58 5.17
CA LEU A 63 -13.91 1.15 4.03
C LEU A 63 -15.24 1.77 4.49
N GLU A 64 -15.55 2.95 3.96
CA GLU A 64 -16.81 3.68 4.21
C GLU A 64 -17.65 3.87 2.94
#